data_AF-A0A559MB45-F1
#
_entry.id   AF-A0A559MB45-F1
#
_cell.length_a   1.000
_cell.length_b   1.000
_cell.length_c   1.000
_cell.angle_alpha   90.00
_cell.angle_beta   90.00
_cell.angle_gamma   90.00
#
_symmetry.space_group_name_H-M   'P 1'
#
loop_
_entity.id
_entity.type
_entity.pdbx_description
1 polymer ?
#
loop_
_entity_poly.entity_id
_entity_poly.type
_entity_poly.pdbx_seq_one_letter_code
_entity_poly.pdbx_strand_id
1 'polypeptide(L)'
;YWGKYAGIFVSTGTPGGGQETTAISALSTLTHHGIIYVPLGYKTAFGQLANLNEVRGGSPWGAGTFAGPDGSRQPSALEIELATIHGESFDGPKPAKGEGTAAAGTKKQDDGTKNTTTTKAGANEETDEKQGPCGLPSKCSIL
;
A
#
# COMPACT_ATOMS: atom_id res chain seq x y z
N TYR A 1 7.84 -20.66 14.69
CA TYR A 1 7.79 -19.66 13.60
C TYR A 1 6.39 -19.46 13.01
N TRP A 2 5.42 -20.29 13.40
CA TRP A 2 4.00 -20.16 13.05
C TRP A 2 3.42 -18.77 13.40
N GLY A 3 2.52 -18.27 12.56
CA GLY A 3 1.79 -17.01 12.76
C GLY A 3 2.54 -15.75 12.31
N LYS A 4 3.74 -15.89 11.72
CA LYS A 4 4.46 -14.76 11.12
C LYS A 4 3.88 -14.39 9.75
N TYR A 5 3.99 -13.12 9.38
CA TYR A 5 3.59 -12.62 8.06
C TYR A 5 4.74 -12.67 7.06
N ALA A 6 4.44 -12.91 5.79
CA ALA A 6 5.39 -12.78 4.69
C ALA A 6 4.71 -12.19 3.44
N GLY A 7 5.40 -11.25 2.80
CA GLY A 7 5.10 -10.78 1.45
C GLY A 7 6.10 -11.38 0.46
N ILE A 8 5.69 -11.48 -0.81
CA ILE A 8 6.55 -11.99 -1.88
C ILE A 8 6.71 -10.91 -2.94
N PHE A 9 7.94 -10.73 -3.44
CA PHE A 9 8.22 -9.93 -4.63
C PHE A 9 9.09 -10.74 -5.59
N VAL A 10 8.97 -10.47 -6.89
CA VAL A 10 9.57 -11.29 -7.93
C VAL A 10 10.34 -10.47 -8.97
N SER A 11 11.38 -11.06 -9.55
CA SER A 11 12.07 -10.51 -10.71
C SER A 11 12.15 -11.60 -11.78
N THR A 12 11.78 -11.27 -13.01
CA THR A 12 11.78 -12.24 -14.12
C THR A 12 12.42 -11.65 -15.37
N GLY A 13 12.89 -12.50 -16.29
CA GLY A 13 13.49 -12.03 -17.53
C GLY A 13 12.48 -11.44 -18.53
N THR A 14 11.28 -12.04 -18.62
CA THR A 14 10.30 -11.71 -19.65
C THR A 14 8.86 -11.62 -19.11
N PRO A 15 7.96 -10.90 -19.82
CA PRO A 15 6.52 -10.97 -19.59
C PRO A 15 5.99 -12.41 -19.73
N GLY A 16 5.08 -12.82 -18.84
CA GLY A 16 4.55 -14.19 -18.79
C GLY A 16 5.52 -15.24 -18.23
N GLY A 17 6.82 -14.92 -18.12
CA GLY A 17 7.85 -15.81 -17.57
C GLY A 17 7.85 -15.86 -16.05
N GLY A 18 6.80 -16.38 -15.44
CA GLY A 18 6.78 -16.68 -14.00
C GLY A 18 6.53 -15.51 -13.05
N GLN A 19 6.05 -14.36 -13.55
CA GLN A 19 5.69 -13.20 -12.72
C GLN A 19 4.62 -13.51 -11.66
N GLU A 20 3.76 -14.49 -11.93
CA GLU A 20 2.70 -14.90 -11.01
C GLU A 20 3.00 -16.25 -10.37
N THR A 21 3.38 -17.23 -11.20
CA THR A 21 3.56 -18.62 -10.78
C THR A 21 4.70 -18.81 -9.79
N THR A 22 5.72 -17.95 -9.81
CA THR A 22 6.80 -17.99 -8.80
C THR A 22 6.25 -17.71 -7.40
N ALA A 23 5.40 -16.69 -7.26
CA ALA A 23 4.78 -16.36 -5.97
C ALA A 23 3.80 -17.45 -5.53
N ILE A 24 2.96 -17.95 -6.46
CA ILE A 24 2.01 -19.05 -6.19
C ILE A 24 2.74 -20.30 -5.71
N SER A 25 3.84 -20.67 -6.36
CA SER A 25 4.60 -21.89 -6.01
C SER A 25 5.24 -21.79 -4.62
N ALA A 26 5.70 -20.59 -4.24
CA ALA A 26 6.28 -20.34 -2.92
C ALA A 26 5.25 -20.44 -1.77
N LEU A 27 3.94 -20.31 -2.06
CA LEU A 27 2.90 -20.43 -1.04
C LEU A 27 2.91 -21.79 -0.36
N SER A 28 3.25 -22.87 -1.08
CA SER A 28 3.36 -24.22 -0.49
C SER A 28 4.31 -24.25 0.72
N THR A 29 5.50 -23.65 0.57
CA THR A 29 6.48 -23.52 1.64
C THR A 29 5.96 -22.66 2.79
N LEU A 30 5.34 -21.51 2.50
CA LEU A 30 4.80 -20.64 3.54
C LEU A 30 3.72 -21.35 4.35
N THR A 31 2.80 -22.06 3.68
CA THR A 31 1.73 -22.83 4.32
C THR A 31 2.29 -23.93 5.22
N HIS A 32 3.29 -24.70 4.75
CA HIS A 32 3.91 -25.77 5.55
C HIS A 32 4.59 -25.24 6.82
N HIS A 33 5.12 -24.01 6.80
CA HIS A 33 5.71 -23.37 7.98
C HIS A 33 4.69 -22.62 8.85
N GLY A 34 3.42 -22.56 8.45
CA GLY A 34 2.39 -21.79 9.14
C GLY A 34 2.60 -20.28 9.07
N ILE A 35 3.18 -19.79 7.97
CA ILE A 35 3.40 -18.37 7.68
C ILE A 35 2.18 -17.84 6.93
N ILE A 36 1.66 -16.70 7.39
CA ILE A 36 0.53 -16.01 6.78
C ILE A 36 1.04 -15.18 5.60
N TYR A 37 0.61 -15.53 4.40
CA TYR A 37 0.93 -14.77 3.20
C TYR A 37 0.05 -13.52 3.08
N VAL A 38 0.69 -12.37 2.86
CA VAL A 38 0.04 -11.08 2.64
C VAL A 38 0.29 -10.66 1.18
N PRO A 39 -0.75 -10.61 0.34
CA PRO A 39 -0.63 -10.19 -1.06
C PRO A 39 -0.61 -8.66 -1.20
N LEU A 40 -0.15 -8.16 -2.35
CA LEU A 40 -0.30 -6.75 -2.73
C LEU A 40 -1.77 -6.39 -2.97
N GLY A 41 -2.48 -7.24 -3.73
CA GLY A 41 -3.86 -6.98 -4.16
C GLY A 41 -3.98 -5.76 -5.10
N TYR A 42 -5.22 -5.41 -5.46
CA TYR A 42 -5.49 -4.29 -6.37
C TYR A 42 -5.79 -2.96 -5.69
N LYS A 43 -6.29 -2.98 -4.45
CA LYS A 43 -6.93 -1.81 -3.80
C LYS A 43 -6.02 -0.58 -3.77
N THR A 44 -4.77 -0.75 -3.33
CA THR A 44 -3.81 0.35 -3.12
C THR A 44 -2.94 0.63 -4.35
N ALA A 45 -2.97 -0.24 -5.35
CA ALA A 45 -2.08 -0.22 -6.51
C ALA A 45 -2.83 -0.32 -7.86
N PHE A 46 -4.13 -0.01 -7.89
CA PHE A 46 -4.98 -0.27 -9.06
C PHE A 46 -4.47 0.47 -10.30
N GLY A 47 -4.13 1.76 -10.17
CA GLY A 47 -3.65 2.57 -11.30
C GLY A 47 -2.39 2.01 -11.95
N GLN A 48 -1.44 1.54 -11.12
CA GLN A 48 -0.18 0.96 -11.56
C GLN A 48 -0.40 -0.46 -12.15
N LEU A 49 -1.18 -1.32 -11.47
CA LEU A 49 -1.47 -2.69 -11.91
C LEU A 49 -2.44 -2.79 -13.09
N ALA A 50 -3.22 -1.74 -13.37
CA ALA A 50 -4.08 -1.65 -14.55
C ALA A 50 -3.44 -0.86 -15.70
N ASN A 51 -2.24 -0.31 -15.51
CA ASN A 51 -1.52 0.44 -16.54
C ASN A 51 -1.23 -0.45 -17.76
N LEU A 52 -1.56 0.04 -18.95
CA LEU A 52 -1.32 -0.63 -20.25
C LEU A 52 -0.40 0.16 -21.18
N ASN A 53 0.15 1.28 -20.71
CA ASN A 53 0.95 2.22 -21.51
C ASN A 53 2.44 1.85 -21.52
N GLU A 54 2.92 1.17 -20.48
CA GLU A 54 4.31 0.71 -20.40
C GLU A 54 4.42 -0.73 -19.90
N VAL A 55 5.51 -1.40 -20.27
CA VAL A 55 5.81 -2.74 -19.80
C VAL A 55 6.34 -2.68 -18.37
N ARG A 56 5.60 -3.34 -17.46
CA ARG A 56 5.91 -3.40 -16.03
C ARG A 56 5.63 -4.77 -15.43
N GLY A 57 6.50 -5.19 -14.52
CA GLY A 57 6.34 -6.37 -13.69
C GLY A 57 5.34 -6.17 -12.55
N GLY A 58 5.11 -7.24 -11.80
CA GLY A 58 4.20 -7.24 -10.66
C GLY A 58 2.79 -7.69 -10.99
N SER A 59 2.12 -8.19 -9.96
CA SER A 59 0.78 -8.77 -10.04
C SER A 59 0.09 -8.60 -8.67
N PRO A 60 -1.19 -8.98 -8.54
CA PRO A 60 -1.87 -8.97 -7.23
C PRO A 60 -1.20 -9.88 -6.21
N TRP A 61 -0.43 -10.88 -6.66
CA TRP A 61 0.38 -11.76 -5.82
C TRP A 61 1.57 -11.05 -5.17
N GLY A 62 1.97 -9.89 -5.67
CA GLY A 62 3.09 -9.14 -5.15
C GLY A 62 3.74 -8.23 -6.19
N ALA A 63 4.48 -7.25 -5.68
CA ALA A 63 5.31 -6.40 -6.52
C ALA A 63 6.31 -7.22 -7.34
N GLY A 64 6.68 -6.72 -8.51
CA GLY A 64 7.66 -7.39 -9.34
C GLY A 64 8.27 -6.49 -10.38
N THR A 65 9.35 -6.99 -11.00
CA THR A 65 10.13 -6.25 -12.01
C THR A 65 10.59 -7.17 -13.13
N PHE A 66 10.88 -6.60 -14.29
CA PHE A 66 11.55 -7.31 -15.38
C PHE A 66 13.04 -6.95 -15.44
N ALA A 67 13.90 -7.96 -15.41
CA ALA A 67 15.35 -7.80 -15.56
C ALA A 67 15.80 -7.85 -17.04
N GLY A 68 14.93 -8.27 -17.95
CA GLY A 68 15.31 -8.54 -19.35
C GLY A 68 16.04 -9.88 -19.51
N PRO A 69 16.23 -10.37 -20.74
CA PRO A 69 16.85 -11.67 -21.01
C PRO A 69 18.32 -11.75 -20.61
N ASP A 70 19.03 -10.61 -20.60
CA ASP A 70 20.44 -10.48 -20.22
C ASP A 70 20.62 -9.91 -18.80
N GLY A 71 19.54 -9.62 -18.10
CA GLY A 71 19.56 -9.03 -16.75
C GLY A 71 19.93 -7.54 -16.71
N SER A 72 20.06 -6.86 -17.86
CA SER A 72 20.53 -5.47 -17.92
C SER A 72 19.45 -4.44 -17.54
N ARG A 73 18.15 -4.78 -17.67
CA ARG A 73 17.05 -3.86 -17.38
C ARG A 73 16.95 -3.64 -15.88
N GLN A 74 16.98 -2.36 -15.48
CA GLN A 74 16.70 -1.95 -14.10
C GLN A 74 15.19 -1.79 -13.85
N PRO A 75 14.74 -1.90 -12.59
CA PRO A 75 13.34 -1.65 -12.26
C PRO A 75 12.87 -0.28 -12.72
N SER A 76 11.70 -0.21 -13.36
CA SER A 76 11.11 1.06 -13.77
C SER A 76 10.57 1.84 -12.57
N ALA A 77 10.29 3.13 -12.75
CA ALA A 77 9.69 3.96 -11.71
C ALA A 77 8.37 3.37 -11.19
N LEU A 78 7.54 2.84 -12.09
CA LEU A 78 6.26 2.21 -11.75
C LEU A 78 6.45 0.91 -10.95
N GLU A 79 7.46 0.10 -11.29
CA GLU A 79 7.79 -1.12 -10.54
C GLU A 79 8.32 -0.80 -9.13
N ILE A 80 9.12 0.25 -8.98
CA ILE A 80 9.60 0.75 -7.68
C ILE A 80 8.44 1.30 -6.84
N GLU A 81 7.52 2.03 -7.45
CA GLU A 81 6.31 2.52 -6.80
C GLU A 81 5.44 1.35 -6.29
N LEU A 82 5.21 0.33 -7.12
CA LEU A 82 4.51 -0.89 -6.72
C LEU A 82 5.16 -1.58 -5.52
N ALA A 83 6.49 -1.70 -5.52
CA ALA A 83 7.23 -2.28 -4.40
C ALA A 83 7.07 -1.45 -3.11
N THR A 84 7.06 -0.12 -3.25
CA THR A 84 6.84 0.80 -2.13
C THR A 84 5.44 0.64 -1.56
N ILE A 85 4.40 0.65 -2.42
CA ILE A 85 3.01 0.43 -2.02
C ILE A 85 2.84 -0.94 -1.36
N HIS A 86 3.52 -1.97 -1.86
CA HIS A 86 3.48 -3.31 -1.26
C HIS A 86 4.04 -3.31 0.16
N GLY A 87 5.20 -2.69 0.37
CA GLY A 87 5.81 -2.56 1.69
C GLY A 87 4.94 -1.76 2.66
N GLU A 88 4.33 -0.68 2.20
CA GLU A 88 3.38 0.12 3.01
C GLU A 88 2.13 -0.67 3.36
N SER A 89 1.55 -1.40 2.40
CA SER A 89 0.34 -2.20 2.61
C SER A 89 0.60 -3.41 3.52
N PHE A 90 1.82 -3.96 3.51
CA PHE A 90 2.23 -5.09 4.35
C PHE A 90 2.28 -4.73 5.85
N ASP A 91 2.73 -3.53 6.18
CA ASP A 91 2.84 -3.01 7.56
C ASP A 91 1.49 -2.57 8.15
N GLY A 92 0.45 -2.49 7.32
CA GLY A 92 -0.89 -1.99 7.66
C GLY A 92 -1.13 -0.56 7.16
N PRO A 93 -2.39 -0.09 7.15
CA PRO A 93 -2.73 1.22 6.63
C PRO A 93 -2.03 2.32 7.44
N LYS A 94 -1.01 2.95 6.83
CA LYS A 94 -0.47 4.22 7.33
C LYS A 94 -1.50 5.32 7.07
N PRO A 95 -1.64 6.31 7.97
CA PRO A 95 -2.51 7.45 7.71
C PRO A 95 -2.08 8.10 6.41
N ALA A 96 -3.06 8.33 5.51
CA ALA A 96 -2.82 8.93 4.22
C ALA A 96 -1.98 10.19 4.39
N LYS A 97 -0.78 10.23 3.81
CA LYS A 97 -0.07 11.49 3.61
C LYS A 97 -1.02 12.33 2.77
N GLY A 98 -1.51 13.43 3.35
CA GLY A 98 -2.42 14.34 2.68
C GLY A 98 -1.87 14.65 1.29
N GLU A 99 -2.61 14.24 0.27
CA GLU A 99 -2.34 14.63 -1.10
C GLU A 99 -2.49 16.15 -1.14
N GLY A 100 -1.36 16.85 -1.25
CA GLY A 100 -1.36 18.24 -1.66
C GLY A 100 -2.03 18.30 -3.02
N THR A 101 -3.26 18.79 -3.03
CA THR A 101 -4.03 19.02 -4.24
C THR A 101 -3.25 19.98 -5.12
N ALA A 102 -2.65 19.47 -6.20
CA ALA A 102 -2.22 20.28 -7.32
C ALA A 102 -3.48 20.84 -7.98
N ALA A 103 -3.93 22.00 -7.50
CA ALA A 103 -5.08 22.71 -8.01
C ALA A 103 -4.85 23.08 -9.48
N ALA A 104 -5.55 22.41 -10.38
CA ALA A 104 -5.79 22.91 -11.73
C ALA A 104 -6.57 24.23 -11.60
N GLY A 105 -5.90 25.33 -11.94
CA GLY A 105 -6.47 26.66 -11.89
C GLY A 105 -7.57 26.83 -12.92
N THR A 106 -8.81 26.94 -12.46
CA THR A 106 -9.92 27.47 -13.26
C THR A 106 -10.31 28.80 -12.63
N LYS A 107 -10.09 29.90 -13.37
CA LYS A 107 -10.49 31.26 -12.98
C LYS A 107 -12.00 31.28 -12.75
N LYS A 108 -12.42 31.56 -11.52
CA LYS A 108 -13.83 31.85 -11.20
C LYS A 108 -14.05 33.35 -11.24
N GLN A 109 -15.02 33.73 -12.06
CA GLN A 109 -15.56 35.06 -12.23
C GLN A 109 -16.25 35.50 -10.92
N ASP A 110 -15.97 36.75 -10.55
CA ASP A 110 -16.44 37.46 -9.36
C ASP A 110 -17.90 37.89 -9.55
N ASP A 111 -18.78 37.49 -8.63
CA ASP A 111 -20.01 38.21 -8.31
C ASP A 111 -20.27 38.05 -6.82
N GLY A 112 -20.45 39.19 -6.17
CA GLY A 112 -20.40 39.33 -4.73
C GLY A 112 -21.71 38.93 -4.04
N THR A 113 -21.63 38.70 -2.74
CA THR A 113 -22.58 39.20 -1.74
C THR A 113 -22.03 38.95 -0.33
N LYS A 114 -22.17 39.98 0.50
CA LYS A 114 -21.72 40.08 1.89
C LYS A 114 -22.54 39.19 2.84
N ASN A 115 -21.87 38.72 3.89
CA ASN A 115 -22.08 39.09 5.30
C ASN A 115 -22.37 37.95 6.31
N THR A 116 -21.70 38.10 7.46
CA THR A 116 -22.10 37.80 8.85
C THR A 116 -21.97 36.38 9.43
N THR A 117 -20.91 36.22 10.25
CA THR A 117 -20.92 35.91 11.70
C THR A 117 -21.75 34.71 12.20
N THR A 118 -21.12 33.81 12.97
CA THR A 118 -21.22 33.74 14.45
C THR A 118 -20.44 32.52 15.02
N THR A 119 -19.61 32.83 16.02
CA THR A 119 -19.00 32.00 17.09
C THR A 119 -19.99 31.02 17.76
N LYS A 120 -19.68 29.94 18.49
CA LYS A 120 -18.66 29.70 19.54
C LYS A 120 -18.78 28.22 20.01
N ALA A 121 -17.64 27.66 20.45
CA ALA A 121 -17.36 26.78 21.60
C ALA A 121 -18.21 25.54 21.95
N GLY A 122 -17.49 24.44 22.24
CA GLY A 122 -17.94 23.32 23.07
C GLY A 122 -16.80 22.31 23.29
N ALA A 123 -16.05 22.47 24.38
CA ALA A 123 -15.07 21.51 24.89
C ALA A 123 -15.78 20.27 25.45
N ASN A 124 -15.11 19.10 25.43
CA ASN A 124 -15.33 18.07 26.44
C ASN A 124 -14.09 17.20 26.62
N GLU A 125 -13.88 16.88 27.89
CA GLU A 125 -12.66 16.41 28.53
C GLU A 125 -12.29 14.95 28.25
N GLU A 126 -11.00 14.75 28.47
CA GLU A 126 -10.13 13.60 28.31
C GLU A 126 -10.37 12.56 29.43
N THR A 127 -10.45 11.27 29.08
CA THR A 127 -10.22 10.18 30.04
C THR A 127 -9.02 9.37 29.57
N ASP A 128 -7.92 9.54 30.31
CA ASP A 128 -6.58 9.04 30.04
C ASP A 128 -6.46 7.56 30.46
N GLU A 129 -6.78 6.63 29.55
CA GLU A 129 -6.38 5.23 29.67
C GLU A 129 -4.96 5.06 29.15
N LYS A 130 -4.00 4.96 30.07
CA LYS A 130 -2.56 4.79 29.81
C LYS A 130 -2.28 3.73 28.73
N GLN A 131 -1.85 4.20 27.56
CA GLN A 131 -1.47 3.38 26.40
C GLN A 131 -0.14 2.65 26.64
N GLY A 132 -0.09 1.35 26.30
CA GLY A 132 1.16 0.61 26.24
C GLY A 132 2.08 1.11 25.11
N PRO A 133 3.35 0.68 25.05
CA PRO A 133 4.37 1.18 24.10
C PRO A 133 4.03 0.95 22.62
N CYS A 134 2.94 0.25 22.33
CA CYS A 134 2.43 -0.06 20.99
C CYS A 134 0.95 0.36 20.78
N GLY A 135 0.39 1.23 21.63
CA GLY A 135 -0.98 1.74 21.45
C GLY A 135 -2.09 0.72 21.70
N LEU A 136 -1.79 -0.41 22.33
CA LEU A 136 -2.78 -1.40 22.79
C LEU A 136 -3.11 -1.20 24.28
N PRO A 137 -4.36 -1.47 24.70
CA PRO A 137 -4.74 -1.47 26.10
C PRO A 137 -3.99 -2.57 26.85
N SER A 138 -3.53 -2.25 28.06
CA SER A 138 -2.63 -3.10 28.88
C SER A 138 -3.21 -4.44 29.32
N LYS A 139 -4.52 -4.67 29.14
CA LYS A 139 -5.19 -5.93 29.50
C LYS A 139 -5.91 -6.49 28.28
N CYS A 140 -5.25 -7.42 27.59
CA CYS A 140 -5.90 -8.33 26.66
C CYS A 140 -6.39 -9.54 27.48
N SER A 141 -7.66 -9.56 27.89
CA SER A 141 -8.29 -10.77 28.40
C SER A 141 -8.74 -11.61 27.20
N ILE A 142 -8.00 -12.67 26.93
CA ILE A 142 -8.41 -13.76 26.03
C ILE A 142 -9.24 -14.72 26.88
N LEU A 143 -10.53 -14.86 26.55
CA LEU A 143 -11.35 -16.02 26.92
C LEU A 143 -11.27 -17.06 25.79
#